data_AF-A0A830D454-F1
#
_entry.id   AF-A0A830D454-F1
#
_cell.length_a   1.000
_cell.length_b   1.000
_cell.length_c   1.000
_cell.angle_alpha   90.00
_cell.angle_beta   90.00
_cell.angle_gamma   90.00
#
_symmetry.space_group_name_H-M   'P 1'
#
loop_
_entity.id
_entity.type
_entity.pdbx_description
1 polymer ?
#
loop_
_entity_poly.entity_id
_entity_poly.type
_entity_poly.pdbx_seq_one_letter_code
_entity_poly.pdbx_strand_id
1 'polypeptide(L)' 'MSEDELGDKLHKSLFSRRYLIVLDEIWSIESWDRVKTLFTNRNDGSAIMFTTRLSNLASQVGGYYGSLDMSF' A
#
# COMPACT_ATOMS: atom_id res chain seq x y z
N MET A 1 -19.60 10.19 -5.29
CA MET A 1 -18.23 10.47 -4.82
C MET A 1 -17.28 9.75 -5.77
N SER A 2 -16.34 10.44 -6.38
CA SER A 2 -15.37 9.84 -7.32
C SER A 2 -14.20 9.16 -6.58
N GLU A 3 -13.40 8.37 -7.32
CA GLU A 3 -12.17 7.78 -6.78
C GLU A 3 -11.19 8.87 -6.32
N ASP A 4 -11.07 9.96 -7.07
CA ASP A 4 -10.22 11.10 -6.71
C ASP A 4 -10.69 11.79 -5.42
N GLU A 5 -12.00 11.97 -5.24
CA GLU A 5 -12.58 12.52 -4.01
C GLU A 5 -12.33 11.59 -2.81
N LEU A 6 -12.41 10.27 -3.02
CA LEU A 6 -12.09 9.30 -1.97
C LEU A 6 -10.60 9.34 -1.60
N GLY A 7 -9.73 9.39 -2.61
CA GLY A 7 -8.27 9.49 -2.43
C GLY A 7 -7.87 10.76 -1.68
N ASP A 8 -8.44 11.90 -2.03
CA ASP A 8 -8.19 13.18 -1.34
C ASP A 8 -8.69 13.16 0.11
N LYS A 9 -9.88 12.60 0.35
CA LYS A 9 -10.42 12.44 1.70
C LYS A 9 -9.55 11.53 2.57
N LEU A 10 -9.07 10.42 2.00
CA LEU A 10 -8.16 9.51 2.68
C LEU A 10 -6.82 10.20 2.99
N HIS A 11 -6.21 10.86 2.00
CA HIS A 11 -4.96 11.59 2.18
C HIS A 11 -5.07 12.66 3.27
N LYS A 12 -6.13 13.48 3.27
CA LYS A 12 -6.40 14.47 4.32
C LYS A 12 -6.57 13.85 5.69
N SER A 13 -7.18 12.67 5.78
CA SER A 13 -7.39 11.96 7.04
C SER A 13 -6.08 11.42 7.64
N LEU A 14 -5.13 11.08 6.78
CA LEU A 14 -3.82 10.51 7.16
C LEU A 14 -2.72 11.57 7.27
N PHE A 15 -2.94 12.79 6.75
CA PHE A 15 -1.96 13.86 6.77
C PHE A 15 -1.50 14.18 8.20
N SER A 16 -0.17 14.24 8.40
CA SER A 16 0.47 14.50 9.70
C SER A 16 0.18 13.46 10.79
N ARG A 17 -0.29 12.26 10.43
CA ARG A 17 -0.50 11.14 11.35
C ARG A 17 0.35 9.96 10.93
N ARG A 18 0.92 9.24 11.92
CA ARG A 18 1.53 7.94 11.67
C ARG A 18 0.44 6.89 11.49
N TYR A 19 0.54 6.08 10.44
CA TYR A 19 -0.47 5.05 10.13
C TYR A 19 0.15 3.70 9.78
N LEU A 20 -0.62 2.64 10.02
CA LEU A 20 -0.42 1.31 9.45
C LEU A 20 -1.70 0.94 8.71
N ILE A 21 -1.60 0.77 7.40
CA ILE A 21 -2.73 0.33 6.57
C ILE A 21 -2.46 -1.12 6.16
N VAL A 22 -3.43 -1.99 6.42
CA VAL A 22 -3.38 -3.39 6.03
C VAL A 22 -4.39 -3.62 4.93
N LEU A 23 -3.92 -4.07 3.76
CA LEU A 23 -4.77 -4.42 2.62
C LEU A 23 -4.71 -5.93 2.44
N ASP A 24 -5.83 -6.59 2.66
CA ASP A 24 -5.90 -8.03 2.45
C ASP A 24 -6.20 -8.34 0.98
N GLU A 25 -5.46 -9.29 0.44
CA GLU A 25 -5.59 -9.85 -0.90
C GLU A 25 -5.56 -8.79 -2.00
N ILE A 26 -4.38 -8.40 -2.49
CA ILE A 26 -4.24 -7.59 -3.70
C ILE A 26 -4.26 -8.49 -4.95
N TRP A 27 -5.18 -8.18 -5.89
CA TRP A 27 -5.60 -9.05 -6.98
C TRP A 27 -4.81 -8.83 -8.28
N SER A 28 -4.12 -7.69 -8.41
CA SER A 28 -3.31 -7.38 -9.60
C SER A 28 -2.22 -6.35 -9.30
N ILE A 29 -1.19 -6.30 -10.16
CA ILE A 29 -0.17 -5.24 -10.11
C ILE A 29 -0.80 -3.86 -10.38
N GLU A 30 -1.76 -3.77 -11.29
CA GLU A 30 -2.47 -2.51 -11.57
C GLU A 30 -3.20 -1.98 -10.32
N SER A 31 -3.85 -2.88 -9.57
CA SER A 31 -4.49 -2.53 -8.31
C SER A 31 -3.48 -1.96 -7.31
N TRP A 32 -2.31 -2.58 -7.18
CA TRP A 32 -1.23 -2.05 -6.35
C TRP A 32 -0.72 -0.69 -6.84
N ASP A 33 -0.55 -0.53 -8.15
CA ASP A 33 -0.06 0.70 -8.75
C ASP A 33 -0.99 1.89 -8.52
N ARG A 34 -2.31 1.66 -8.49
CA ARG A 34 -3.31 2.68 -8.12
C ARG A 34 -3.30 3.01 -6.63
N VAL A 35 -3.09 2.03 -5.78
CA VAL A 35 -3.09 2.22 -4.32
C VAL A 35 -1.83 2.93 -3.86
N LYS A 36 -0.64 2.51 -4.33
CA LYS A 36 0.65 3.02 -3.86
C LYS A 36 0.82 4.53 -4.13
N THR A 37 0.17 5.07 -5.16
CA THR A 37 0.25 6.51 -5.49
C THR A 37 -0.42 7.39 -4.44
N LEU A 38 -1.41 6.85 -3.70
CA LEU A 38 -2.10 7.55 -2.62
C LEU A 38 -1.21 7.72 -1.38
N PHE A 39 -0.14 6.93 -1.29
CA PHE A 39 0.71 6.86 -0.11
C PHE A 39 2.16 7.06 -0.51
N THR A 40 2.54 8.32 -0.62
CA THR A 40 3.95 8.68 -0.83
C THR A 40 4.76 8.30 0.40
N ASN A 41 5.93 7.67 0.17
CA ASN A 41 6.83 7.23 1.24
C ASN A 41 7.30 8.44 2.05
N ARG A 42 6.67 8.64 3.21
CA ARG A 42 7.15 9.56 4.22
C ARG A 42 8.01 8.73 5.16
N ASN A 43 9.26 9.14 5.33
CA ASN A 43 10.17 8.54 6.31
C ASN A 43 9.76 8.91 7.77
N ASP A 44 8.46 8.82 8.06
CA ASP A 44 7.79 9.19 9.32
C ASP A 44 7.32 7.96 10.11
N GLY A 45 7.70 6.76 9.65
CA GLY A 45 7.35 5.49 10.27
C GLY A 45 5.93 5.01 9.95
N SER A 46 5.26 5.63 8.97
CA SER A 46 4.03 5.10 8.38
C SER A 46 4.34 3.92 7.46
N ALA A 47 3.43 2.95 7.40
CA ALA A 47 3.64 1.73 6.62
C ALA A 47 2.34 1.23 5.97
N ILE A 48 2.51 0.54 4.84
CA ILE A 48 1.46 -0.24 4.20
C ILE A 48 1.91 -1.67 4.18
N MET A 49 1.09 -2.54 4.75
CA MET A 49 1.23 -3.97 4.65
C MET A 49 0.13 -4.48 3.74
N PHE A 50 0.43 -5.41 2.85
CA PHE A 50 -0.59 -6.08 2.09
C PHE A 50 -0.26 -7.54 1.91
N THR A 51 -1.29 -8.36 1.75
CA THR A 51 -1.16 -9.76 1.38
C THR A 51 -1.51 -9.90 -0.10
N THR A 52 -0.83 -10.80 -0.81
CA THR A 52 -1.15 -11.09 -2.21
C THR A 52 -0.78 -12.52 -2.54
N ARG A 53 -1.53 -13.14 -3.46
CA ARG A 53 -1.19 -14.45 -4.03
C ARG A 53 -0.27 -14.31 -5.25
N LEU A 54 0.04 -13.08 -5.65
CA LEU A 54 0.86 -12.75 -6.81
C LEU A 54 2.34 -12.70 -6.42
N SER A 55 3.05 -13.81 -6.62
CA SER A 55 4.48 -13.92 -6.28
C SER A 55 5.35 -12.90 -7.02
N ASN A 56 4.99 -12.51 -8.24
CA ASN A 56 5.66 -11.46 -9.00
C ASN A 56 5.47 -10.07 -8.35
N LEU A 57 4.27 -9.76 -7.86
CA LEU A 57 4.01 -8.52 -7.14
C LEU A 57 4.77 -8.49 -5.80
N ALA A 58 4.74 -9.58 -5.05
CA ALA A 58 5.49 -9.71 -3.81
C ALA A 58 7.00 -9.53 -4.04
N SER A 59 7.55 -10.12 -5.12
CA SER A 59 8.97 -9.95 -5.47
C SER A 59 9.30 -8.52 -5.89
N GLN A 60 8.43 -7.89 -6.69
CA GLN A 60 8.59 -6.52 -7.13
C GLN A 60 8.62 -5.57 -5.93
N VAL A 61 7.64 -5.64 -5.03
CA VAL A 61 7.57 -4.74 -3.87
C VAL A 61 8.63 -5.07 -2.83
N GLY A 62 8.86 -6.36 -2.58
CA GLY A 62 9.83 -6.86 -1.64
C GLY A 62 11.26 -6.40 -1.91
N GLY A 63 11.64 -6.30 -3.19
CA GLY A 63 12.94 -5.77 -3.61
C GLY A 63 13.11 -4.26 -3.38
N TYR A 64 12.01 -3.49 -3.31
CA TYR A 64 12.04 -2.03 -3.11
C TYR A 64 11.83 -1.61 -1.64
N TYR A 65 11.11 -2.40 -0.83
CA TYR A 65 10.66 -2.00 0.51
C TYR A 65 10.99 -3.01 1.63
N GLY A 66 11.65 -4.13 1.29
CA GLY A 66 11.85 -5.26 2.20
C GLY A 66 10.61 -6.16 2.21
N SER A 67 10.77 -7.40 1.74
CA SER A 67 9.71 -8.42 1.80
C SER A 67 9.86 -9.22 3.09
N LEU A 68 8.78 -9.41 3.85
CA LEU A 68 8.66 -10.56 4.75
C LEU A 68 7.81 -11.61 4.06
N ASP A 69 8.42 -12.75 3.76
CA ASP A 69 7.66 -13.95 3.42
C ASP A 69 6.96 -14.44 4.69
N MET A 70 5.66 -14.20 4.78
CA MET A 70 4.79 -14.78 5.81
C MET A 70 4.18 -16.07 5.29
N SER A 71 5.03 -17.03 4.93
CA SER A 71 4.63 -18.41 4.71
C SER A 71 4.29 -19.01 6.08
N PHE A 72 3.00 -19.30 6.30
CA PHE A 72 2.52 -20.11 7.43
C PHE A 72 2.72 -21.60 7.12
#